data_AF-A0A1H2D630-F1
#
_entry.id   AF-A0A1H2D630-F1
#
_cell.length_a   1.000
_cell.length_b   1.000
_cell.length_c   1.000
_cell.angle_alpha   90.00
_cell.angle_beta   90.00
_cell.angle_gamma   90.00
#
_symmetry.space_group_name_H-M   'P 1'
#
loop_
_entity.id
_entity.type
_entity.pdbx_description
1 polymer ?
#
loop_
_entity_poly.entity_id
_entity_poly.type
_entity_poly.pdbx_seq_one_letter_code
_entity_poly.pdbx_strand_id
1 'polypeptide(L)'
;MARVDDYDPDKPTEQDAVKALADLIGPQMAEGLWNLSVQALCLHRPVEAPTDLKRVAEHVMEIGELSRVAGRSLKVRIITYEALARTVQA
;
A
#
# COMPACT_ATOMS: atom_id res chain seq x y z
N MET A 1 -14.13 -6.09 -25.07
CA MET A 1 -13.54 -5.57 -23.81
C MET A 1 -12.83 -4.28 -24.17
N ALA A 2 -13.16 -3.16 -23.51
CA ALA A 2 -12.45 -1.90 -23.74
C ALA A 2 -11.04 -2.04 -23.18
N ARG A 3 -10.02 -2.00 -24.05
CA ARG A 3 -8.64 -1.78 -23.60
C ARG A 3 -8.52 -0.30 -23.26
N VAL A 4 -8.03 0.00 -22.06
CA VAL A 4 -7.69 1.37 -21.68
C VAL A 4 -6.29 1.60 -22.21
N ASP A 5 -6.19 1.98 -23.49
CA ASP A 5 -4.93 2.01 -24.25
C ASP A 5 -3.92 3.07 -23.77
N ASP A 6 -4.23 3.83 -22.72
CA ASP A 6 -3.42 4.98 -22.27
C ASP A 6 -3.42 5.19 -20.73
N TYR A 7 -3.80 4.18 -19.95
CA TYR A 7 -3.73 4.26 -18.48
C TYR A 7 -2.51 3.50 -17.97
N ASP A 8 -1.47 4.25 -17.59
CA ASP A 8 -0.36 3.75 -16.80
C ASP A 8 -0.73 3.90 -15.32
N PRO A 9 -1.19 2.83 -14.64
CA PRO A 9 -1.43 2.92 -13.21
C PRO A 9 -0.08 3.07 -12.50
N ASP A 10 0.20 4.27 -11.98
CA ASP A 10 1.40 4.50 -11.15
C ASP A 10 1.58 3.35 -10.15
N LYS A 11 2.72 2.64 -10.25
CA LYS A 11 3.02 1.50 -9.40
C LYS A 11 3.00 1.95 -7.93
N PRO A 12 2.19 1.34 -7.06
CA PRO A 12 2.18 1.67 -5.64
C PRO A 12 3.58 1.50 -5.03
N THR A 13 4.07 2.54 -4.35
CA THR A 13 5.36 2.51 -3.65
C THR A 13 5.18 2.52 -2.14
N GLU A 14 6.22 2.09 -1.41
CA GLU A 14 6.28 2.28 0.05
C GLU A 14 6.15 3.77 0.42
N GLN A 15 6.76 4.67 -0.35
CA GLN A 15 6.71 6.10 -0.04
C GLN A 15 5.28 6.65 -0.12
N ASP A 16 4.50 6.24 -1.12
CA ASP A 16 3.10 6.63 -1.25
C ASP A 16 2.26 6.09 -0.09
N ALA A 17 2.55 4.86 0.34
CA ALA A 17 1.90 4.21 1.47
C ALA A 17 2.17 4.94 2.78
N VAL A 18 3.44 5.22 3.09
CA VAL A 18 3.85 5.93 4.31
C VAL A 18 3.29 7.36 4.31
N LYS A 19 3.31 8.05 3.16
CA LYS A 19 2.72 9.39 3.03
C LYS A 19 1.21 9.38 3.32
N ALA A 20 0.46 8.47 2.71
CA ALA A 20 -0.98 8.37 2.94
C ALA A 20 -1.33 8.05 4.41
N LEU A 21 -0.48 7.26 5.07
CA LEU A 21 -0.61 7.00 6.50
C LEU A 21 -0.30 8.26 7.32
N ALA A 22 0.77 8.98 6.96
CA ALA A 22 1.19 10.23 7.62
C ALA A 22 0.13 11.33 7.54
N ASP A 23 -0.60 11.43 6.43
CA ASP A 23 -1.70 12.40 6.25
C ASP A 23 -2.86 12.17 7.24
N LEU A 24 -2.98 10.96 7.81
CA LEU A 24 -4.08 10.58 8.72
C LEU A 24 -3.65 10.53 10.20
N ILE A 25 -2.47 9.99 10.50
CA ILE A 25 -2.02 9.76 11.88
C ILE A 25 -0.75 10.55 12.25
N GLY A 26 -0.27 11.39 11.35
CA GLY A 26 0.96 12.17 11.52
C GLY A 26 2.22 11.40 11.11
N PRO A 27 3.27 12.11 10.67
CA PRO A 27 4.45 11.49 10.04
C PRO A 27 5.25 10.60 10.97
N GLN A 28 5.42 10.98 12.24
CA GLN A 28 6.18 10.21 13.22
C GLN A 28 5.51 8.87 13.53
N MET A 29 4.18 8.89 13.70
CA MET A 29 3.41 7.69 13.98
C MET A 29 3.35 6.79 12.75
N ALA A 30 3.17 7.37 11.56
CA ALA A 30 3.16 6.62 10.30
C ALA A 30 4.49 5.88 10.06
N GLU A 31 5.62 6.57 10.22
CA GLU A 31 6.94 5.98 10.05
C GLU A 31 7.21 4.87 11.09
N GLY A 32 6.85 5.10 12.35
CA GLY A 32 7.00 4.10 13.41
C GLY A 32 6.12 2.87 13.19
N LEU A 33 4.84 3.09 12.87
CA LEU A 33 3.87 2.01 12.62
C LEU A 33 4.25 1.19 11.38
N TRP A 34 4.69 1.86 10.32
CA TRP A 34 5.16 1.19 9.11
C TRP A 34 6.40 0.33 9.39
N ASN A 35 7.41 0.89 10.08
CA ASN A 35 8.61 0.15 10.46
C ASN A 35 8.30 -1.10 11.29
N LEU A 36 7.47 -0.96 12.33
CA LEU A 36 7.08 -2.09 13.16
C LEU A 36 6.34 -3.15 12.35
N SER A 37 5.48 -2.73 11.42
CA SER A 37 4.72 -3.65 10.57
C SER A 37 5.62 -4.41 9.59
N VAL A 38 6.58 -3.72 8.97
CA VAL A 38 7.58 -4.33 8.09
C VAL A 38 8.44 -5.35 8.86
N GLN A 39 8.90 -4.98 10.06
CA GLN A 39 9.69 -5.86 10.93
C GLN A 39 8.89 -7.09 11.39
N ALA A 40 7.63 -6.91 11.81
CA ALA A 40 6.75 -8.00 12.24
C ALA A 40 6.50 -9.03 11.13
N LEU A 41 6.54 -8.59 9.86
CA LEU A 41 6.38 -9.44 8.68
C LEU A 41 7.70 -10.01 8.14
N CYS A 42 8.83 -9.76 8.80
CA CYS A 42 10.17 -10.14 8.37
C CYS A 42 10.51 -9.62 6.95
N LEU A 43 10.03 -8.43 6.62
CA LEU A 43 10.29 -7.76 5.33
C LEU A 43 11.44 -6.76 5.45
N HIS A 44 12.01 -6.38 4.31
CA HIS A 44 13.04 -5.35 4.23
C HIS A 44 12.46 -4.09 3.57
N ARG A 45 12.96 -2.93 4.01
CA ARG A 45 12.64 -1.64 3.38
C ARG A 45 13.68 -1.29 2.31
N PRO A 46 13.29 -0.63 1.21
CA PRO A 46 11.89 -0.32 0.85
C PRO A 46 11.12 -1.58 0.43
N VAL A 47 9.82 -1.64 0.76
CA VAL A 47 8.93 -2.70 0.29
C VAL A 47 8.51 -2.41 -1.16
N GLU A 48 9.02 -3.18 -2.10
CA GLU A 48 8.83 -2.92 -3.55
C GLU A 48 7.75 -3.78 -4.21
N ALA A 49 7.45 -4.95 -3.65
CA ALA A 49 6.49 -5.88 -4.20
C ALA A 49 5.06 -5.48 -3.79
N PRO A 50 4.12 -5.32 -4.74
CA PRO A 50 2.71 -5.00 -4.41
C PRO A 50 2.08 -6.00 -3.43
N THR A 51 2.43 -7.28 -3.53
CA THR A 51 1.98 -8.33 -2.61
C THR A 51 2.44 -8.08 -1.18
N ASP A 52 3.68 -7.63 -0.99
CA ASP A 52 4.22 -7.34 0.34
C ASP A 52 3.69 -6.01 0.88
N LEU A 53 3.54 -4.99 0.04
CA LEU A 53 2.87 -3.74 0.41
C LEU A 53 1.45 -4.00 0.91
N LYS A 54 0.72 -4.93 0.28
CA LYS A 54 -0.62 -5.34 0.71
C LYS A 54 -0.58 -6.03 2.07
N ARG A 55 0.40 -6.90 2.32
CA ARG A 55 0.56 -7.57 3.63
C ARG A 55 0.86 -6.56 4.73
N VAL A 56 1.74 -5.59 4.48
CA VAL A 56 2.02 -4.49 5.42
C VAL A 56 0.74 -3.68 5.67
N ALA A 57 -0.01 -3.34 4.62
CA ALA A 57 -1.28 -2.61 4.74
C ALA A 57 -2.29 -3.37 5.61
N GLU A 58 -2.42 -4.69 5.43
CA GLU A 58 -3.31 -5.55 6.22
C GLU A 58 -2.89 -5.59 7.69
N HIS A 59 -1.60 -5.70 7.98
CA HIS A 59 -1.10 -5.69 9.35
C HIS A 59 -1.30 -4.32 10.05
N VAL A 60 -1.09 -3.22 9.33
CA VAL A 60 -1.36 -1.85 9.83
C VAL A 60 -2.83 -1.67 10.25
N MET A 61 -3.77 -2.38 9.61
CA MET A 61 -5.21 -2.30 9.95
C MET A 61 -5.56 -2.91 11.32
N GLU A 62 -4.66 -3.70 11.91
CA GLU A 62 -4.87 -4.37 13.18
C GLU A 62 -4.66 -3.44 14.38
N ILE A 63 -3.98 -2.30 14.19
CA ILE A 63 -3.45 -1.48 15.30
C ILE A 63 -4.45 -0.41 15.78
N GLY A 64 -5.34 0.11 14.93
CA GLY A 64 -6.31 1.13 15.32
C GLY A 64 -7.21 1.62 14.18
N GLU A 65 -8.27 2.38 14.51
CA GLU A 65 -9.31 2.76 13.52
C GLU A 65 -8.77 3.69 12.42
N LEU A 66 -7.93 4.69 12.74
CA LEU A 66 -7.34 5.57 11.72
C LEU A 66 -6.35 4.81 10.82
N SER A 67 -5.50 3.98 11.43
CA SER A 67 -4.59 3.08 10.70
C SER A 67 -5.35 2.10 9.80
N ARG A 68 -6.53 1.64 10.25
CA ARG A 68 -7.42 0.78 9.45
C ARG A 68 -7.96 1.50 8.22
N VAL A 69 -8.36 2.77 8.33
CA VAL A 69 -8.77 3.57 7.17
C VAL A 69 -7.62 3.73 6.18
N ALA A 70 -6.44 4.11 6.66
CA ALA A 70 -5.23 4.26 5.85
C ALA A 70 -4.86 2.95 5.12
N GLY A 71 -4.80 1.84 5.87
CA GLY A 71 -4.51 0.52 5.34
C GLY A 71 -5.52 0.07 4.28
N ARG A 72 -6.83 0.31 4.50
CA ARG A 72 -7.87 0.01 3.50
C ARG A 72 -7.70 0.79 2.21
N SER A 73 -7.43 2.09 2.32
CA SER A 73 -7.18 2.96 1.17
C SER A 73 -5.99 2.44 0.34
N LEU A 74 -4.87 2.14 1.00
CA LEU A 74 -3.69 1.56 0.36
C LEU A 74 -3.98 0.21 -0.32
N LYS A 75 -4.66 -0.70 0.38
CA LYS A 75 -5.04 -2.01 -0.15
C LYS A 75 -5.91 -1.90 -1.41
N VAL A 76 -6.86 -0.95 -1.44
CA VAL A 76 -7.68 -0.69 -2.64
C VAL A 76 -6.80 -0.25 -3.80
N ARG A 77 -5.89 0.72 -3.59
CA ARG A 77 -4.96 1.19 -4.64
C ARG A 77 -4.11 0.05 -5.21
N ILE A 78 -3.60 -0.83 -4.34
CA ILE A 78 -2.82 -2.01 -4.76
C ILE A 78 -3.67 -2.99 -5.58
N ILE A 79 -4.87 -3.31 -5.13
CA ILE A 79 -5.78 -4.23 -5.85
C ILE A 79 -6.16 -3.65 -7.22
N THR A 80 -6.43 -2.34 -7.29
CA THR A 80 -6.73 -1.64 -8.54
C THR A 80 -5.53 -1.70 -9.49
N TYR A 81 -4.32 -1.41 -9.01
CA TYR A 81 -3.08 -1.55 -9.80
C TYR A 81 -2.93 -2.98 -10.33
N GLU A 82 -3.05 -4.00 -9.47
CA GLU A 82 -2.93 -5.40 -9.89
C GLU A 82 -3.99 -5.81 -10.91
N ALA A 83 -5.23 -5.32 -10.78
CA ALA A 83 -6.30 -5.58 -11.73
C ALA A 83 -6.01 -4.96 -13.10
N LEU A 84 -5.54 -3.71 -13.12
CA LEU A 84 -5.20 -3.00 -14.35
C LEU A 84 -3.95 -3.57 -15.03
N ALA A 85 -2.91 -3.88 -14.26
CA ALA A 85 -1.68 -4.50 -14.78
C ALA A 85 -1.99 -5.83 -15.50
N ARG A 86 -2.93 -6.63 -14.97
CA ARG A 86 -3.40 -7.86 -15.64
C ARG A 86 -4.13 -7.59 -16.96
N THR A 87 -4.82 -6.46 -17.10
CA THR A 87 -5.54 -6.12 -18.34
C THR A 87 -4.63 -5.56 -19.43
N VAL A 88 -3.51 -4.94 -19.06
CA VAL A 88 -2.51 -4.42 -20.02
C VAL A 88 -1.58 -5.52 -20.53
N GLN A 89 -1.28 -6.54 -19.71
CA GLN A 89 -0.41 -7.66 -20.08
C GLN A 89 -1.12 -8.76 -20.91
N ALA A 90 -2.44 -8.69 -21.09
CA ALA A 90 -3.27 -9.67 -21.80
C ALA A 90 -3.65 -9.21 -23.21
#